data_AF-A0A2H0B5M9-F1
#
_entry.id   AF-A0A2H0B5M9-F1
#
_cell.length_a   1.000
_cell.length_b   1.000
_cell.length_c   1.000
_cell.angle_alpha   90.00
_cell.angle_beta   90.00
_cell.angle_gamma   90.00
#
_symmetry.space_group_name_H-M   'P 1'
#
loop_
_entity.id
_entity.type
_entity.pdbx_description
1 polymer ?
#
loop_
_entity_poly.entity_id
_entity_poly.type
_entity_poly.pdbx_seq_one_letter_code
_entity_poly.pdbx_strand_id
1 'polypeptide(L)'
;MVNQKLNLEINKLNIEINKIKTRNQRVELDKAWETSWTRKICIAFFTYLTIGIFMNAMTISKPWLNAIVPTLGFVLSTFSLPIIRKYWVKKYTSNK
;
A
#
# COMPACT_ATOMS: atom_id res chain seq x y z
N MET A 1 -8.01 46.13 -18.76
CA MET A 1 -8.82 44.90 -19.04
C MET A 1 -7.98 43.64 -19.20
N VAL A 2 -6.94 43.59 -20.04
CA VAL A 2 -6.12 42.37 -20.27
C VAL A 2 -5.45 41.84 -18.99
N ASN A 3 -4.80 42.72 -18.20
CA ASN A 3 -4.14 42.32 -16.95
C ASN A 3 -5.11 41.77 -15.88
N GLN A 4 -6.35 42.26 -15.84
CA GLN A 4 -7.37 41.71 -14.94
C GLN A 4 -7.81 40.30 -15.34
N LYS A 5 -7.98 40.05 -16.64
CA LYS A 5 -8.31 38.73 -17.16
C LYS A 5 -7.18 37.72 -16.89
N LEU A 6 -5.94 38.13 -17.08
CA LEU A 6 -4.77 37.32 -16.78
C LEU A 6 -4.68 36.96 -15.30
N ASN A 7 -4.88 37.94 -14.40
CA ASN A 7 -4.90 37.70 -12.96
C ASN A 7 -6.04 36.76 -12.53
N LEU A 8 -7.20 36.82 -13.19
CA LEU A 8 -8.30 35.88 -12.97
C LEU A 8 -7.95 34.46 -13.40
N GLU A 9 -7.29 34.29 -14.54
CA GLU A 9 -6.83 32.97 -15.02
C GLU A 9 -5.74 32.40 -14.10
N ILE A 10 -4.77 33.21 -13.68
CA ILE A 10 -3.73 32.81 -12.71
C ILE A 10 -4.37 32.37 -11.38
N ASN A 11 -5.34 33.14 -10.88
CA ASN A 11 -6.05 32.77 -9.65
C ASN A 11 -6.83 31.46 -9.78
N LYS A 12 -7.49 31.22 -10.91
CA LYS A 12 -8.18 29.95 -11.19
C LYS A 12 -7.21 28.76 -11.19
N LEU A 13 -6.08 28.90 -11.89
CA LEU A 13 -5.04 27.87 -11.94
C LEU A 13 -4.44 27.60 -10.55
N ASN A 14 -4.19 28.64 -9.76
CA ASN A 14 -3.70 28.48 -8.38
C ASN A 14 -4.68 27.70 -7.49
N ILE A 15 -5.99 27.95 -7.64
CA ILE A 15 -7.04 27.20 -6.93
C ILE A 15 -7.03 25.73 -7.34
N GLU A 16 -6.95 25.43 -8.63
CA GLU A 16 -6.89 24.05 -9.14
C GLU A 16 -5.62 23.32 -8.68
N ILE A 17 -4.47 23.98 -8.74
CA ILE A 17 -3.19 23.44 -8.26
C ILE A 17 -3.29 23.12 -6.76
N ASN A 18 -3.83 24.02 -5.95
CA ASN A 18 -3.99 23.79 -4.52
C ASN A 18 -4.95 22.62 -4.25
N LYS A 19 -6.05 22.52 -4.99
CA LYS A 19 -6.97 21.38 -4.90
C LYS A 19 -6.29 20.05 -5.23
N ILE A 20 -5.44 20.02 -6.25
CA ILE A 20 -4.66 18.84 -6.62
C ILE A 20 -3.64 18.51 -5.54
N LYS A 21 -2.90 19.49 -5.02
CA LYS A 21 -1.91 19.30 -3.94
C LYS A 21 -2.56 18.72 -2.69
N THR A 22 -3.68 19.29 -2.24
CA THR A 22 -4.41 18.80 -1.05
C THR A 22 -4.94 17.37 -1.24
N ARG A 23 -5.40 17.02 -2.44
CA ARG A 23 -5.80 15.64 -2.75
C ARG A 23 -4.61 14.69 -2.78
N ASN A 24 -3.51 15.09 -3.41
CA ASN A 24 -2.31 14.28 -3.49
C ASN A 24 -1.71 14.04 -2.10
N GLN A 25 -1.72 15.03 -1.20
CA GLN A 25 -1.27 14.85 0.18
C GLN A 25 -2.01 13.70 0.89
N ARG A 26 -3.34 13.64 0.77
CA ARG A 26 -4.13 12.52 1.31
C ARG A 26 -3.72 11.19 0.69
N VAL A 27 -3.60 11.15 -0.64
CA VAL A 27 -3.21 9.93 -1.36
C VAL A 27 -1.81 9.45 -0.98
N GLU A 28 -0.85 10.36 -0.78
CA GLU A 28 0.51 10.00 -0.36
C GLU A 28 0.55 9.49 1.09
N LEU A 29 -0.27 10.04 1.98
CA LEU A 29 -0.43 9.51 3.35
C LEU A 29 -1.04 8.10 3.33
N ASP A 30 -2.08 7.87 2.53
CA ASP A 30 -2.71 6.55 2.39
C ASP A 30 -1.71 5.53 1.81
N LYS A 31 -0.94 5.91 0.78
CA LYS A 31 0.13 5.08 0.24
C LYS A 31 1.21 4.78 1.27
N ALA A 32 1.62 5.78 2.05
CA ALA A 32 2.62 5.61 3.11
C ALA A 32 2.11 4.62 4.17
N TRP A 33 0.84 4.68 4.54
CA TRP A 33 0.21 3.71 5.43
C TRP A 33 0.19 2.31 4.83
N GLU A 34 -0.22 2.14 3.57
CA GLU A 34 -0.25 0.85 2.88
C GLU A 34 1.13 0.21 2.74
N THR A 35 2.17 1.02 2.55
CA THR A 35 3.56 0.56 2.45
C THR A 35 4.27 0.45 3.79
N SER A 36 3.67 0.97 4.87
CA SER A 36 4.26 0.97 6.20
C SER A 36 4.50 -0.44 6.73
N TRP A 37 5.57 -0.57 7.52
CA TRP A 37 5.84 -1.80 8.27
C TRP A 37 4.80 -2.06 9.33
N THR A 38 4.19 -1.02 9.91
CA THR A 38 3.12 -1.12 10.90
C THR A 38 1.97 -1.98 10.40
N ARG A 39 1.46 -1.71 9.19
CA ARG A 39 0.38 -2.52 8.59
C ARG A 39 0.82 -3.97 8.37
N LYS A 40 2.03 -4.19 7.84
CA LYS A 40 2.54 -5.55 7.56
C LYS A 40 2.70 -6.37 8.83
N ILE A 41 3.23 -5.77 9.89
CA ILE A 41 3.40 -6.41 11.20
C ILE A 41 2.04 -6.72 11.82
N CYS A 42 1.10 -5.77 11.79
CA CYS A 42 -0.27 -6.02 12.28
C CYS A 42 -0.92 -7.20 11.56
N ILE A 43 -0.89 -7.23 10.22
CA ILE A 43 -1.48 -8.34 9.45
C ILE A 43 -0.77 -9.65 9.78
N ALA A 44 0.57 -9.69 9.77
CA ALA A 44 1.33 -10.89 10.09
C ALA A 44 1.03 -11.41 11.52
N PHE A 45 0.92 -10.51 12.49
CA PHE A 45 0.57 -10.83 13.87
C PHE A 45 -0.84 -11.40 13.99
N PHE A 46 -1.84 -10.76 13.38
CA PHE A 46 -3.21 -11.26 13.39
C PHE A 46 -3.33 -12.59 12.65
N THR A 47 -2.68 -12.77 11.50
CA THR A 47 -2.65 -14.05 10.78
C THR A 47 -2.04 -15.17 11.64
N TYR A 48 -0.92 -14.89 12.30
CA TYR A 48 -0.28 -15.86 13.19
C TYR A 48 -1.20 -16.24 14.36
N LEU A 49 -1.82 -15.24 15.00
CA LEU A 49 -2.70 -15.44 16.14
C LEU A 49 -3.96 -16.22 15.75
N THR A 50 -4.63 -15.83 14.66
CA THR A 50 -5.84 -16.50 14.17
C THR A 50 -5.57 -17.96 13.83
N ILE A 51 -4.48 -18.25 13.09
CA ILE A 51 -4.16 -19.61 12.67
C ILE A 51 -3.65 -20.45 13.85
N GLY A 52 -2.85 -19.85 14.75
CA GLY A 52 -2.41 -20.50 15.98
C GLY A 52 -3.58 -20.92 16.88
N ILE A 53 -4.55 -20.03 17.10
CA ILE A 53 -5.77 -20.33 17.87
C ILE A 53 -6.61 -21.40 17.16
N PHE A 54 -6.81 -21.27 15.85
CA PHE A 54 -7.59 -22.24 15.06
C PHE A 54 -7.01 -23.65 15.13
N MET A 55 -5.69 -23.78 14.91
CA MET A 55 -5.00 -25.07 14.95
C MET A 55 -4.96 -25.66 16.36
N ASN A 56 -4.87 -24.81 17.38
CA ASN A 56 -4.94 -25.23 18.78
C ASN A 56 -6.33 -25.79 19.12
N ALA A 57 -7.41 -25.17 18.63
CA ALA A 57 -8.77 -25.67 18.80
C ALA A 57 -9.00 -27.01 18.09
N MET A 58 -8.28 -27.28 17.00
CA MET A 58 -8.32 -28.56 16.28
C MET A 58 -7.41 -29.65 16.87
N THR A 59 -6.71 -29.39 17.99
CA THR A 59 -5.75 -30.33 18.63
C THR A 59 -4.68 -30.88 17.67
N ILE A 60 -4.32 -30.09 16.65
CA ILE A 60 -3.30 -30.46 15.67
C ILE A 60 -1.92 -30.38 16.36
N SER A 61 -1.05 -31.35 16.10
CA SER A 61 0.31 -31.33 16.66
C SER A 61 1.05 -30.06 16.24
N LYS A 62 1.69 -29.38 17.21
CA LYS A 62 2.51 -28.17 17.03
C LYS A 62 1.78 -27.02 16.28
N PRO A 63 0.65 -26.51 16.82
CA PRO A 63 -0.20 -25.53 16.13
C PRO A 63 0.52 -24.21 15.83
N TRP A 64 1.34 -23.74 16.77
CA TRP A 64 2.13 -22.51 16.62
C TRP A 64 3.26 -22.64 15.58
N LEU A 65 3.83 -23.84 15.41
CA LEU A 65 4.83 -24.08 14.36
C LEU A 65 4.19 -24.05 12.98
N ASN A 66 2.99 -24.62 12.85
CA ASN A 66 2.28 -24.67 11.58
C ASN A 66 1.73 -23.30 11.16
N ALA A 67 1.39 -22.43 12.12
CA ALA A 67 0.97 -21.06 11.85
C ALA A 67 2.08 -20.18 11.23
N ILE A 68 3.35 -20.58 11.34
CA ILE A 68 4.48 -19.86 10.73
C ILE A 68 4.43 -19.92 9.19
N VAL A 69 3.99 -21.04 8.62
CA VAL A 69 3.94 -21.24 7.16
C VAL A 69 3.08 -20.17 6.46
N PRO A 70 1.81 -19.95 6.84
CA PRO A 70 0.98 -18.91 6.23
C PRO A 70 1.46 -17.50 6.56
N THR A 71 2.01 -17.24 7.75
CA THR A 71 2.58 -15.93 8.08
C THR A 71 3.82 -15.61 7.22
N LEU A 72 4.71 -16.58 7.01
CA LEU A 72 5.86 -16.44 6.13
C LEU A 72 5.43 -16.27 4.67
N GLY A 73 4.42 -17.02 4.22
CA GLY A 73 3.85 -16.86 2.88
C GLY A 73 3.34 -15.43 2.65
N PHE A 74 2.62 -14.86 3.62
CA PHE A 74 2.20 -13.47 3.58
C PHE A 74 3.40 -12.52 3.51
N VAL A 75 4.37 -12.65 4.41
CA VAL A 75 5.56 -11.76 4.44
C VAL A 75 6.33 -11.83 3.13
N LEU A 76 6.60 -13.03 2.59
CA LEU A 76 7.28 -13.22 1.31
C LEU A 76 6.52 -12.58 0.16
N SER A 77 5.19 -12.67 0.14
CA SER A 77 4.36 -12.00 -0.87
C SER A 77 4.52 -10.48 -0.84
N THR A 78 4.63 -9.87 0.36
CA THR A 78 4.80 -8.42 0.48
C THR A 78 6.15 -7.93 -0.06
N PHE A 79 7.17 -8.80 -0.12
CA PHE A 79 8.48 -8.49 -0.70
C PHE A 79 8.59 -8.81 -2.19
N SER A 80 7.95 -9.89 -2.66
CA SER A 80 8.06 -10.32 -4.05
C SER A 80 7.19 -9.50 -5.01
N LEU A 81 5.98 -9.11 -4.60
CA LEU A 81 5.04 -8.34 -5.42
C LEU A 81 5.60 -7.01 -5.97
N PRO A 82 6.30 -6.17 -5.18
CA PRO A 82 6.93 -4.95 -5.69
C PRO A 82 7.96 -5.20 -6.79
N ILE A 83 8.74 -6.28 -6.66
CA ILE A 83 9.78 -6.65 -7.63
C ILE A 83 9.11 -7.09 -8.94
N ILE A 84 8.14 -7.99 -8.86
CA ILE A 84 7.37 -8.48 -10.03
C ILE A 84 6.67 -7.31 -10.73
N ARG A 85 6.04 -6.40 -9.97
CA ARG A 85 5.42 -5.19 -10.50
C ARG A 85 6.41 -4.31 -11.25
N LYS A 86 7.61 -4.09 -10.71
CA LYS A 86 8.66 -3.28 -11.36
C LYS A 86 9.07 -3.88 -12.72
N TYR A 87 9.27 -5.20 -12.78
CA TYR A 87 9.58 -5.89 -14.03
C TYR A 87 8.43 -5.81 -15.04
N TRP A 88 7.19 -6.02 -14.59
CA TRP A 88 6.01 -5.94 -15.44
C TRP A 88 5.84 -4.53 -16.03
N VAL A 89 5.88 -3.48 -15.21
CA VAL A 89 5.78 -2.08 -15.67
C VAL A 89 6.89 -1.75 -16.67
N LYS A 90 8.15 -2.14 -16.41
CA LYS A 90 9.25 -1.91 -17.35
C LYS A 90 8.97 -2.51 -18.73
N LYS A 91 8.37 -3.70 -18.79
CA LYS A 91 8.03 -4.39 -20.05
C LYS A 91 6.96 -3.66 -20.86
N TYR A 92 5.94 -3.09 -20.21
CA TYR A 92 4.81 -2.46 -20.89
C TYR A 92 4.92 -0.94 -21.07
N THR A 93 5.73 -0.25 -20.25
CA THR A 93 5.97 1.19 -20.39
C THR A 93 7.13 1.50 -21.34
N SER A 94 8.06 0.58 -21.57
CA SER A 94 9.16 0.75 -22.55
C SER A 94 8.71 0.59 -24.01
N ASN A 95 7.42 0.34 -24.28
CA ASN A 95 6.86 0.13 -25.61
C ASN A 95 5.97 1.30 -26.07
N LYS A 96 6.18 2.48 -25.50
CA LYS A 96 5.51 3.75 -25.84
C LYS A 96 6.55 4.87 -25.80
#